data_AF-A0A8C2BXQ6-F1
#
_entry.id   AF-A0A8C2BXQ6-F1
#
_cell.length_a   1.000
_cell.length_b   1.000
_cell.length_c   1.000
_cell.angle_alpha   90.00
_cell.angle_beta   90.00
_cell.angle_gamma   90.00
#
_symmetry.space_group_name_H-M   'P 1'
#
loop_
_entity.id
_entity.type
_entity.pdbx_description
1 polymer ?
#
loop_
_entity_poly.entity_id
_entity_poly.type
_entity_poly.pdbx_seq_one_letter_code
_entity_poly.pdbx_strand_id
1 'polypeptide(L)'
;REETIYVPCHKEFRFKCLLKNHMRTHTGERPFQCSDCGKSFSQGSYLKIHRECHTSDNLHQCPHCDKSFPTAFKLSLHVRYHSI
;
A
#
# COMPACT_ATOMS: atom_id res chain seq x y z
N ARG A 1 -29.80 -1.50 -3.01
CA ARG A 1 -29.27 -2.86 -2.79
C ARG A 1 -27.96 -2.89 -3.57
N GLU A 2 -26.83 -2.91 -2.88
CA GLU A 2 -25.51 -2.83 -3.52
C GLU A 2 -25.19 -4.18 -4.16
N GLU A 3 -25.19 -4.22 -5.48
CA GLU A 3 -24.91 -5.41 -6.27
C GLU A 3 -23.39 -5.61 -6.29
N THR A 4 -22.90 -6.48 -5.42
CA THR A 4 -21.50 -6.93 -5.46
C THR A 4 -21.22 -7.65 -6.77
N ILE A 5 -20.56 -6.95 -7.70
CA ILE A 5 -20.05 -7.52 -8.95
C ILE A 5 -19.01 -8.58 -8.59
N TYR A 6 -19.34 -9.85 -8.86
CA TYR A 6 -18.40 -10.96 -8.69
C TYR A 6 -17.41 -10.95 -9.87
N VAL A 7 -16.20 -10.44 -9.64
CA VAL A 7 -15.07 -10.61 -10.57
C VAL A 7 -14.44 -11.97 -10.27
N PRO A 8 -14.45 -12.94 -11.19
CA PRO A 8 -13.87 -14.26 -10.94
C PRO A 8 -12.39 -14.15 -10.58
N CYS A 9 -12.03 -14.53 -9.36
CA CYS A 9 -10.66 -14.48 -8.86
C CYS A 9 -10.32 -15.80 -8.14
N HIS A 10 -9.43 -16.59 -8.73
CA HIS A 10 -8.97 -17.87 -8.19
C HIS A 10 -7.81 -17.68 -7.20
N LYS A 11 -8.05 -16.91 -6.13
CA LYS A 11 -7.09 -16.75 -5.02
C LYS A 11 -7.61 -17.38 -3.75
N GLU A 12 -6.83 -18.29 -3.20
CA GLU A 12 -7.14 -18.97 -1.95
C GLU A 12 -6.37 -18.34 -0.78
N PHE A 13 -7.03 -18.25 0.37
CA PHE A 13 -6.46 -17.63 1.55
C PHE A 13 -6.63 -18.57 2.74
N ARG A 14 -5.51 -18.91 3.38
CA ARG A 14 -5.50 -19.72 4.61
C ARG A 14 -6.25 -19.05 5.77
N PHE A 15 -6.29 -17.72 5.79
CA PHE A 15 -6.84 -16.94 6.91
C PHE A 15 -7.97 -16.01 6.47
N LYS A 16 -9.04 -15.96 7.27
CA LYS A 16 -10.23 -15.10 7.04
C LYS A 16 -9.89 -13.61 6.95
N CYS A 17 -8.92 -13.14 7.74
CA CYS A 17 -8.47 -11.75 7.69
C CYS A 17 -7.83 -11.38 6.34
N LEU A 18 -7.09 -12.31 5.74
CA LEU A 18 -6.49 -12.11 4.41
C LEU A 18 -7.56 -12.11 3.32
N LEU A 19 -8.53 -13.02 3.40
CA LEU A 19 -9.68 -13.01 2.50
C LEU A 19 -10.45 -11.67 2.60
N LYS A 20 -10.74 -11.19 3.81
CA LYS A 20 -11.43 -9.91 4.02
C LYS A 20 -10.66 -8.74 3.39
N ASN A 21 -9.35 -8.67 3.60
CA ASN A 21 -8.51 -7.64 2.98
C ASN A 21 -8.46 -7.78 1.46
N HIS A 22 -8.46 -9.01 0.93
CA HIS A 22 -8.52 -9.27 -0.51
C HIS A 22 -9.84 -8.82 -1.13
N MET A 23 -10.98 -9.06 -0.48
CA MET A 23 -12.29 -8.66 -1.01
C MET A 23 -12.39 -7.15 -1.26
N ARG A 24 -11.66 -6.32 -0.51
CA ARG A 24 -11.55 -4.87 -0.76
C ARG A 24 -10.96 -4.52 -2.12
N THR A 25 -10.24 -5.45 -2.77
CA THR A 25 -9.73 -5.27 -4.13
C THR A 25 -10.83 -5.41 -5.19
N HIS A 26 -11.91 -6.13 -4.88
CA HIS A 26 -13.08 -6.26 -5.74
C HIS A 26 -14.08 -5.13 -5.51
N THR A 27 -14.32 -4.78 -4.24
CA THR A 27 -15.28 -3.73 -3.88
C THR A 27 -14.74 -2.32 -4.01
N GLY A 28 -13.41 -2.17 -4.08
CA GLY A 28 -12.76 -0.86 -4.03
C GLY A 28 -12.80 -0.18 -2.65
N GLU A 29 -13.30 -0.86 -1.61
CA GLU A 29 -13.42 -0.31 -0.26
C GLU A 29 -12.04 0.10 0.29
N ARG A 30 -11.94 1.35 0.73
CA ARG A 30 -10.72 1.94 1.30
C ARG A 30 -11.04 2.58 2.65
N PRO A 31 -11.21 1.79 3.71
CA PRO A 31 -11.69 2.29 5.00
C PRO A 31 -10.64 3.08 5.79
N PHE A 32 -9.36 3.04 5.38
CA PHE A 32 -8.28 3.68 6.12
C PHE A 32 -7.90 5.01 5.46
N GLN A 33 -8.43 6.12 5.96
CA GLN A 33 -8.16 7.46 5.45
C GLN A 33 -6.99 8.15 6.17
N CYS A 34 -6.14 8.83 5.40
CA CYS A 34 -5.15 9.77 5.92
C CYS A 34 -5.83 11.07 6.34
N SER A 35 -5.61 11.50 7.58
CA SER A 35 -6.12 12.77 8.11
C SER A 35 -5.48 13.98 7.43
N ASP A 36 -4.24 13.84 6.97
CA ASP A 36 -3.41 14.97 6.57
C ASP A 36 -3.66 15.35 5.10
N CYS A 37 -3.97 14.37 4.24
CA CYS A 37 -4.22 14.61 2.82
C CYS A 37 -5.50 13.97 2.28
N GLY A 38 -6.30 13.33 3.12
CA GLY A 38 -7.58 12.71 2.72
C GLY A 38 -7.47 11.44 1.88
N LYS A 39 -6.25 10.98 1.53
CA LYS A 39 -6.05 9.74 0.76
C LYS A 39 -6.47 8.50 1.54
N SER A 40 -7.24 7.62 0.89
CA SER A 40 -7.73 6.38 1.51
C SER A 40 -7.03 5.12 0.99
N PHE A 41 -6.86 4.15 1.90
CA PHE A 41 -6.16 2.88 1.67
C PHE A 41 -7.05 1.69 2.06
N SER A 42 -6.84 0.55 1.41
CA SER A 42 -7.56 -0.70 1.69
C SER A 42 -7.01 -1.47 2.90
N GLN A 43 -5.80 -1.12 3.38
CA GLN A 43 -5.15 -1.75 4.53
C GLN A 43 -4.48 -0.70 5.43
N GLY A 44 -4.57 -0.89 6.74
CA GLY A 44 -3.99 0.02 7.73
C GLY A 44 -2.47 0.09 7.69
N SER A 45 -1.79 -1.01 7.32
CA SER A 45 -0.34 -1.04 7.12
C SER A 45 0.11 -0.07 6.03
N TYR A 46 -0.66 0.06 4.94
CA TYR A 46 -0.37 1.01 3.88
C TYR A 46 -0.62 2.46 4.30
N LEU A 47 -1.67 2.72 5.09
CA LEU A 47 -1.88 4.05 5.69
C LEU A 47 -0.71 4.44 6.60
N LYS A 48 -0.22 3.52 7.43
CA LYS A 48 0.93 3.76 8.32
C LYS A 48 2.17 4.18 7.53
N ILE A 49 2.55 3.38 6.52
CA ILE A 49 3.69 3.67 5.63
C ILE A 49 3.49 5.00 4.88
N HIS A 50 2.26 5.30 4.47
CA HIS A 50 1.96 6.55 3.81
C HIS A 50 2.15 7.76 4.74
N ARG A 51 1.76 7.66 6.01
CA ARG A 51 1.96 8.74 6.99
C ARG A 51 3.43 9.07 7.22
N GLU A 52 4.32 8.07 7.15
CA GLU A 52 5.78 8.28 7.23
C GLU A 52 6.32 9.16 6.09
N CYS A 53 5.59 9.29 4.97
CA CYS A 53 5.92 10.20 3.88
C CYS A 53 5.59 11.67 4.19
N HIS A 54 4.60 11.93 5.05
CA HIS A 54 4.31 13.30 5.48
C HIS A 54 5.37 13.86 6.40
N THR A 55 6.11 13.00 7.09
CA THR A 55 7.09 13.43 8.09
C THR A 55 8.48 13.71 7.55
N SER A 56 8.78 13.47 6.26
CA SER A 56 10.05 13.72 5.50
C SER A 56 11.40 13.27 6.12
N ASP A 57 11.55 13.34 7.43
CA ASP A 57 12.71 13.08 8.28
C ASP A 57 13.03 11.57 8.41
N ASN A 58 12.04 10.69 8.19
CA ASN A 58 12.17 9.24 8.33
C ASN A 58 12.22 8.48 7.00
N LEU A 59 12.49 9.16 5.89
CA LEU A 59 12.55 8.53 4.58
C LEU A 59 13.96 7.99 4.28
N HIS A 60 14.02 6.81 3.67
CA HIS A 60 15.25 6.22 3.17
C HIS A 60 15.59 6.78 1.79
N GLN A 61 16.66 7.57 1.71
CA GLN A 61 17.14 8.17 0.46
C GLN A 61 17.86 7.14 -0.42
N CYS A 62 17.66 7.26 -1.73
CA CYS A 62 18.39 6.46 -2.72
C CYS A 62 19.83 6.97 -2.87
N PRO A 63 20.85 6.08 -2.88
CA PRO A 63 22.24 6.48 -3.10
C PRO A 63 22.55 6.88 -4.54
N HIS A 64 21.66 6.58 -5.50
CA HIS A 64 21.88 6.85 -6.93
C HIS A 64 21.01 7.99 -7.49
N CYS A 65 20.08 8.55 -6.70
CA CYS A 65 19.22 9.67 -7.13
C CYS A 65 18.52 10.36 -5.95
N ASP A 66 17.90 11.52 -6.19
CA ASP A 66 17.23 12.33 -5.15
C ASP A 66 15.85 11.80 -4.71
N LYS A 67 15.57 10.50 -4.90
CA LYS A 67 14.29 9.89 -4.48
C LYS A 67 14.40 9.31 -3.07
N SER A 68 13.40 9.59 -2.24
CA SER A 68 13.30 9.07 -0.86
C SER A 68 12.06 8.20 -0.68
N PHE A 69 12.19 7.13 0.11
CA PHE A 69 11.16 6.10 0.26
C PHE A 69 10.83 5.85 1.73
N PRO A 70 9.57 5.63 2.09
CA PRO A 70 9.17 5.44 3.49
C PRO A 70 9.61 4.11 4.09
N THR A 71 10.02 3.13 3.28
CA THR A 71 10.54 1.86 3.79
C THR A 71 11.77 1.40 3.03
N ALA A 72 12.70 0.76 3.74
CA ALA A 72 13.90 0.16 3.17
C ALA A 72 13.60 -0.87 2.06
N PHE A 73 12.51 -1.63 2.17
CA PHE A 73 12.08 -2.56 1.11
C PHE A 73 11.76 -1.84 -0.20
N LYS A 74 11.02 -0.73 -0.14
CA LYS A 74 10.71 0.07 -1.35
C LYS A 74 11.97 0.71 -1.94
N LEU A 75 12.89 1.17 -1.09
CA LEU A 75 14.19 1.65 -1.55
C LEU A 75 14.98 0.52 -2.23
N SER A 76 15.06 -0.67 -1.65
CA SER A 76 15.78 -1.81 -2.22
C SER A 76 15.26 -2.20 -3.60
N LEU A 77 13.94 -2.25 -3.77
CA LEU A 77 13.34 -2.49 -5.09
C LEU A 77 13.71 -1.39 -6.09
N HIS A 78 13.73 -0.13 -5.67
CA HIS A 78 14.09 0.98 -6.52
C HIS A 78 15.59 0.95 -6.91
N VAL A 79 16.49 0.68 -5.96
CA VAL A 79 17.94 0.64 -6.22
C VAL A 79 18.30 -0.42 -7.25
N ARG A 80 17.58 -1.55 -7.29
CA ARG A 80 17.76 -2.58 -8.32
C ARG A 80 17.57 -2.06 -9.75
N TYR A 81 16.75 -1.04 -9.97
CA TYR A 81 16.57 -0.43 -11.28
C TYR A 81 17.83 0.30 -11.77
N HIS A 82 18.64 0.84 -10.84
CA HIS A 82 19.91 1.49 -11.18
C HIS A 82 21.06 0.49 -11.40
N SER A 83 20.82 -0.79 -11.15
CA SER A 83 21.77 -1.88 -11.38
C SER A 83 21.52 -2.64 -12.70
N ILE A 84 20.59 -2.14 -13.52
CA ILE A 84 20.26 -2.60 -14.88
C ILE A 84 20.81 -1.57 -15.85
#